data_AF-A0A920NYC9-F1
#
_entry.id   AF-A0A920NYC9-F1
#
_cell.length_a   1.000
_cell.length_b   1.000
_cell.length_c   1.000
_cell.angle_alpha   90.00
_cell.angle_beta   90.00
_cell.angle_gamma   90.00
#
_symmetry.space_group_name_H-M   'P 1'
#
loop_
_entity.id
_entity.type
_entity.pdbx_description
1 polymer ?
#
loop_
_entity_poly.entity_id
_entity_poly.type
_entity_poly.pdbx_seq_one_letter_code
_entity_poly.pdbx_strand_id
1 'polypeptide(L)' 'MVPTLALGIPGSATTAVILTGLIIHGVRPGPDLFREQPDFLYGIFGAMLIANILFLFLDFFGAKIFARITLVPNKILWQ' A
#
# COMPACT_ATOMS: atom_id res chain seq x y z
N MET A 1 -4.22 -5.22 3.68
CA MET A 1 -5.34 -4.34 3.25
C MET A 1 -6.47 -5.10 2.57
N VAL A 2 -6.20 -6.23 1.90
CA VAL A 2 -7.23 -7.05 1.24
C VAL A 2 -8.39 -7.47 2.16
N PRO A 3 -8.18 -8.07 3.35
CA PRO A 3 -9.29 -8.42 4.25
C PRO A 3 -9.97 -7.21 4.89
N THR A 4 -9.24 -6.11 5.02
CA THR A 4 -9.70 -4.85 5.63
C THR A 4 -10.77 -4.18 4.78
N LEU A 5 -10.53 -4.11 3.46
CA LEU A 5 -11.52 -3.64 2.49
C LEU A 5 -12.68 -4.63 2.32
N ALA A 6 -12.41 -5.93 2.46
CA ALA A 6 -13.43 -6.94 2.22
C ALA A 6 -14.41 -7.13 3.38
N LEU A 7 -13.94 -6.96 4.61
CA LEU A 7 -14.77 -7.07 5.81
C LEU A 7 -15.21 -5.71 6.36
N GLY A 8 -14.61 -4.61 5.90
CA GLY A 8 -14.84 -3.27 6.44
C GLY A 8 -14.31 -3.10 7.88
N ILE A 9 -13.45 -4.02 8.35
CA ILE A 9 -12.90 -4.00 9.71
C ILE A 9 -11.43 -3.59 9.65
N PRO A 10 -11.03 -2.48 10.30
CA PRO A 10 -9.64 -2.05 10.33
C PRO A 10 -8.74 -3.00 11.12
N GLY A 11 -7.57 -3.33 10.56
CA GLY A 11 -6.57 -4.21 11.20
C GLY A 11 -5.47 -3.46 11.97
N SER A 12 -5.37 -2.15 11.78
CA SER A 12 -4.45 -1.25 12.48
C SER A 12 -4.99 0.18 12.51
N ALA A 13 -4.46 1.03 13.41
CA ALA A 13 -4.87 2.43 13.53
C ALA A 13 -4.75 3.20 12.19
N THR A 14 -3.65 3.02 11.46
CA THR A 14 -3.45 3.66 10.16
C THR A 14 -4.47 3.22 9.12
N THR A 15 -4.80 1.92 9.09
CA THR A 15 -5.84 1.42 8.16
C THR A 15 -7.24 1.90 8.53
N ALA A 16 -7.53 2.15 9.81
CA ALA A 16 -8.79 2.75 10.25
C ALA A 16 -8.97 4.16 9.70
N VAL A 17 -7.93 5.00 9.77
CA VAL A 17 -7.95 6.36 9.21
C VAL A 17 -8.24 6.35 7.71
N ILE A 18 -7.58 5.47 6.97
CA ILE A 18 -7.80 5.31 5.52
C ILE A 18 -9.24 4.84 5.24
N LEU A 19 -9.73 3.86 5.99
CA LEU A 19 -11.10 3.34 5.85
C LEU A 19 -12.15 4.42 6.11
N THR A 20 -11.97 5.23 7.15
CA THR A 20 -12.82 6.38 7.45
C THR A 20 -12.80 7.41 6.31
N GLY A 21 -11.63 7.71 5.75
CA GLY A 21 -11.51 8.62 4.61
C GLY A 21 -12.27 8.14 3.36
N LEU A 22 -12.24 6.83 3.10
CA LEU A 22 -12.99 6.20 2.01
C LEU A 22 -14.51 6.28 2.24
N ILE A 23 -14.96 6.02 3.47
CA ILE A 23 -16.37 6.13 3.85
C ILE A 23 -16.88 7.57 3.68
N ILE A 24 -16.08 8.58 4.07
CA ILE A 24 -16.42 10.00 3.87
C ILE A 24 -16.59 10.34 2.39
N HIS A 25 -15.83 9.69 1.50
CA HIS A 25 -15.95 9.84 0.04
C HIS A 25 -17.07 8.98 -0.58
N GLY A 26 -17.91 8.33 0.24
CA GLY A 26 -19.06 7.55 -0.24
C GLY A 26 -18.73 6.12 -0.66
N VAL A 27 -17.51 5.65 -0.45
CA VAL A 27 -17.12 4.24 -0.69
C VAL A 27 -17.51 3.43 0.54
N ARG A 28 -18.26 2.34 0.34
CA ARG A 28 -18.71 1.46 1.43
C ARG A 28 -17.88 0.17 1.45
N PRO A 29 -16.72 0.15 2.14
CA PRO A 29 -15.91 -1.05 2.26
C PRO A 29 -16.65 -2.15 3.02
N GLY A 30 -16.48 -3.39 2.59
CA GLY A 30 -17.21 -4.54 3.10
C GLY A 30 -17.69 -5.47 1.98
N PRO A 31 -18.51 -6.48 2.31
CA PRO A 31 -19.08 -7.40 1.33
C PRO A 31 -20.00 -6.71 0.31
N ASP A 32 -20.56 -5.55 0.66
CA ASP A 32 -21.39 -4.75 -0.24
C ASP A 32 -20.58 -4.09 -1.35
N LEU A 33 -19.30 -3.76 -1.12
CA LEU A 33 -18.42 -3.20 -2.15
C LEU A 33 -18.26 -4.15 -3.34
N PHE A 34 -18.23 -5.46 -3.07
CA PHE A 34 -18.16 -6.49 -4.11
C PHE A 34 -19.43 -6.60 -4.93
N ARG A 35 -20.58 -6.19 -4.39
CA ARG A 35 -21.89 -6.28 -5.06
C ARG A 35 -22.27 -4.98 -5.75
N GLU A 36 -22.08 -3.84 -5.08
CA GLU A 36 -22.56 -2.54 -5.56
C GLU A 36 -21.52 -1.78 -6.38
N GLN A 37 -20.22 -2.01 -6.14
CA GLN A 37 -19.14 -1.24 -6.78
C GLN A 37 -17.96 -2.12 -7.25
N PRO A 38 -18.20 -3.14 -8.10
CA PRO A 38 -17.15 -4.05 -8.56
C PRO A 38 -16.05 -3.35 -9.37
N ASP A 39 -16.38 -2.32 -10.15
CA ASP A 39 -15.39 -1.59 -10.96
C ASP A 39 -14.37 -0.85 -10.10
N PHE A 40 -14.82 -0.23 -9.01
CA PHE A 40 -13.95 0.45 -8.06
C PHE A 40 -13.00 -0.55 -7.36
N LEU A 41 -13.54 -1.72 -7.00
CA LEU A 41 -12.78 -2.81 -6.42
C LEU A 41 -11.67 -3.28 -7.36
N TYR A 42 -11.99 -3.57 -8.63
CA TYR A 42 -11.01 -3.96 -9.64
C TYR A 42 -9.96 -2.88 -9.88
N GLY A 43 -10.34 -1.60 -9.84
CA GLY A 43 -9.42 -0.47 -9.89
C GLY A 43 -8.42 -0.48 -8.74
N ILE A 44 -8.88 -0.69 -7.50
CA ILE A 44 -7.98 -0.80 -6.33
C ILE A 44 -7.03 -1.98 -6.46
N PHE A 45 -7.55 -3.19 -6.73
CA PHE A 45 -6.70 -4.38 -6.82
C PHE A 45 -5.72 -4.29 -8.00
N GLY A 46 -6.16 -3.77 -9.14
CA GLY A 46 -5.31 -3.50 -10.29
C GLY A 46 -4.19 -2.51 -9.97
N ALA A 47 -4.54 -1.38 -9.33
CA ALA A 47 -3.55 -0.40 -8.88
C ALA A 47 -2.57 -0.98 -7.85
N MET A 48 -3.05 -1.80 -6.91
CA MET A 48 -2.19 -2.51 -5.95
C MET A 48 -1.23 -3.47 -6.65
N LEU A 49 -1.70 -4.22 -7.65
CA LEU A 49 -0.86 -5.13 -8.41
C LEU A 49 0.23 -4.35 -9.17
N ILE A 50 -0.16 -3.29 -9.89
CA ILE A 50 0.76 -2.43 -10.63
C ILE A 50 1.77 -1.77 -9.68
N ALA A 51 1.32 -1.25 -8.54
CA ALA A 51 2.19 -0.64 -7.53
C ALA A 51 3.21 -1.63 -6.99
N ASN A 52 2.81 -2.88 -6.69
CA ASN A 52 3.75 -3.91 -6.24
C ASN A 52 4.76 -4.28 -7.33
N ILE A 53 4.33 -4.36 -8.59
CA ILE A 53 5.24 -4.61 -9.72
C ILE A 53 6.25 -3.46 -9.84
N LEU A 54 5.79 -2.21 -9.79
CA LEU A 54 6.65 -1.03 -9.84
C LEU A 54 7.62 -0.99 -8.66
N PHE A 55 7.15 -1.26 -7.43
CA PHE A 55 8.01 -1.37 -6.26
C PHE A 55 9.04 -2.47 -6.42
N LEU A 56 8.67 -3.63 -6.95
CA LEU A 56 9.63 -4.70 -7.21
C LEU A 56 10.77 -4.25 -8.14
N PHE A 57 10.46 -3.53 -9.21
CA PHE A 57 11.50 -2.97 -10.09
C PHE A 57 12.33 -1.90 -9.36
N LEU A 58 11.68 -0.94 -8.71
CA LEU A 58 12.34 0.14 -8.00
C LEU A 58 13.24 -0.38 -6.88
N ASP A 59 12.79 -1.36 -6.10
CA ASP A 59 13.56 -2.01 -5.05
C ASP A 59 14.70 -2.82 -5.64
N PHE A 60 14.50 -3.52 -6.77
CA PHE A 60 15.58 -4.28 -7.40
C PHE A 60 16.73 -3.37 -7.89
N PHE A 61 16.41 -2.26 -8.55
CA PHE A 61 17.42 -1.29 -8.99
C PHE A 61 17.97 -0.45 -7.82
N GLY A 62 17.08 -0.02 -6.93
CA GLY A 62 17.38 0.80 -5.77
C GLY A 62 18.25 0.07 -4.75
N ALA A 63 17.97 -1.20 -4.45
CA ALA A 63 18.75 -2.00 -3.50
C ALA A 63 20.24 -2.03 -3.87
N LYS A 64 20.59 -2.05 -5.16
CA LYS A 64 21.99 -2.00 -5.60
C LYS A 64 22.66 -0.65 -5.28
N ILE A 65 21.90 0.45 -5.33
CA ILE A 65 22.36 1.79 -4.97
C ILE A 65 22.46 1.92 -3.45
N PHE A 66 21.41 1.53 -2.72
CA PHE A 66 21.39 1.55 -1.26
C PHE A 66 22.46 0.65 -0.64
N ALA A 67 22.74 -0.52 -1.24
CA ALA A 67 23.83 -1.39 -0.78
C ALA A 67 25.21 -0.74 -0.85
N ARG A 68 25.44 0.21 -1.78
CA ARG A 68 26.70 0.97 -1.82
C ARG A 68 26.81 1.99 -0.69
N ILE A 69 25.68 2.51 -0.19
CA ILE A 69 25.68 3.43 0.96
C ILE A 69 26.19 2.71 2.21
N THR A 70 25.88 1.41 2.36
CA THR A 70 26.40 0.58 3.46
C THR A 70 27.93 0.41 3.43
N LEU A 71 28.58 0.62 2.27
CA LEU A 71 30.04 0.57 2.14
C LEU A 71 30.72 1.89 2.53
N VAL A 72 29.95 2.96 2.78
CA VAL A 72 30.51 4.25 3.22
C VAL A 72 31.07 4.08 4.64
N PRO A 73 32.36 4.42 4.88
CA PRO A 73 32.97 4.25 6.19
C PRO A 73 32.21 5.04 7.26
N ASN A 74 31.90 4.37 8.39
CA ASN A 74 31.23 4.98 9.56
C ASN A 74 31.93 6.24 10.09
N LYS A 75 33.21 6.44 9.77
CA LYS A 75 33.98 7.64 10.11
C LYS A 75 33.44 8.94 9.49
N ILE A 76 32.62 8.85 8.44
CA ILE A 76 31.98 10.00 7.77
C ILE A 76 30.53 10.17 8.23
N LEU A 77 29.86 9.07 8.59
CA LEU A 77 28.44 9.06 9.00
C LEU A 77 28.21 9.51 10.46
N TRP A 78 29.21 9.36 11.33
CA TRP A 78 29.13 9.67 12.76
C TRP A 78 30.17 10.72 13.20
N GLN A 79 30.37 11.77 12.39
CA GLN A 79 31.07 12.99 12.86
C GLN A 79 30.09 13.97 13.46
#